data_AF-A0A7C2RC64-F1
#
_entry.id   AF-A0A7C2RC64-F1
#
_cell.length_a   1.000
_cell.length_b   1.000
_cell.length_c   1.000
_cell.angle_alpha   90.00
_cell.angle_beta   90.00
_cell.angle_gamma   90.00
#
_symmetry.space_group_name_H-M   'P 1'
#
loop_
_entity.id
_entity.type
_entity.pdbx_description
1 polymer ?
#
loop_
_entity_poly.entity_id
_entity_poly.type
_entity_poly.pdbx_seq_one_letter_code
_entity_poly.pdbx_strand_id
1 'polypeptide(L)' 'LGGGGQPIPTNEEIRRKRAEAIYEEDMSLQYRKSHENPEIVSIYRDFLGEPLSHKSHELLHTHYTERERY' A
#
# COMPACT_ATOMS: atom_id res chain seq x y z
N LEU A 1 0.69 11.75 -2.36
CA LEU A 1 0.54 13.01 -1.60
C LEU A 1 -0.12 14.07 -2.48
N GLY A 2 -1.36 14.44 -2.17
CA GLY A 2 -2.13 15.41 -2.95
C GLY A 2 -3.43 14.85 -3.54
N GLY A 3 -4.07 13.88 -2.87
CA GLY A 3 -5.47 13.56 -3.17
C GLY A 3 -6.38 14.76 -2.89
N GLY A 4 -7.55 14.82 -3.54
CA GLY A 4 -8.46 15.97 -3.46
C GLY A 4 -8.96 16.32 -2.05
N GLY A 5 -8.84 15.40 -1.09
CA GLY A 5 -9.16 15.64 0.32
C GLY A 5 -8.00 16.14 1.21
N GLN A 6 -6.83 16.43 0.65
CA GLN A 6 -5.69 16.93 1.45
C GLN A 6 -5.82 18.43 1.76
N PRO A 7 -5.27 18.90 2.91
CA PRO A 7 -5.30 20.32 3.27
C PRO A 7 -4.63 21.22 2.23
N ILE A 8 -5.27 22.36 1.94
CA ILE A 8 -4.79 23.42 1.05
C ILE A 8 -3.93 24.41 1.87
N PRO A 9 -2.77 24.89 1.35
CA PRO A 9 -2.26 24.67 0.00
C PRO A 9 -1.56 23.32 -0.18
N THR A 10 -1.72 22.74 -1.37
CA THR A 10 -0.97 21.55 -1.81
C THR A 10 0.01 21.95 -2.90
N ASN A 11 0.94 22.84 -2.56
CA ASN A 11 2.02 23.22 -3.46
C ASN A 11 3.13 22.15 -3.47
N GLU A 12 4.10 22.29 -4.37
CA GLU A 12 5.20 21.33 -4.53
C GLU A 12 6.04 21.18 -3.27
N GLU A 13 6.39 22.29 -2.61
CA GLU A 13 7.19 22.29 -1.38
C GLU A 13 6.51 21.50 -0.26
N ILE A 14 5.20 21.70 -0.06
CA ILE A 14 4.42 20.99 0.95
C ILE A 14 4.34 19.50 0.61
N ARG A 15 4.15 19.13 -0.67
CA ARG A 15 4.17 17.72 -1.07
C ARG A 15 5.54 17.08 -0.84
N ARG A 16 6.63 17.80 -1.09
CA ARG A 16 8.00 17.33 -0.82
C ARG A 16 8.21 17.08 0.67
N LYS A 17 7.87 18.04 1.53
CA LYS A 17 7.96 17.88 2.99
C LYS A 17 7.15 16.70 3.51
N ARG A 18 5.93 16.50 2.99
CA ARG A 18 5.10 15.34 3.35
C ARG A 18 5.75 14.03 2.90
N ALA A 19 6.43 14.00 1.74
CA ALA A 19 7.08 12.80 1.24
C ALA A 19 8.32 12.46 2.08
N GLU A 20 9.14 13.47 2.38
CA GLU A 20 10.32 13.36 3.26
C GLU A 20 9.93 12.73 4.60
N ALA A 21 8.88 13.25 5.25
CA ALA A 21 8.39 12.72 6.53
C ALA A 21 7.95 11.24 6.44
N ILE A 22 7.21 10.86 5.39
CA ILE A 22 6.77 9.47 5.19
C ILE A 22 7.96 8.53 5.00
N TYR A 23 8.96 8.93 4.21
CA TYR A 23 10.13 8.09 3.98
C TYR A 23 11.03 8.00 5.22
N GLU A 24 11.17 9.08 5.99
CA GLU A 24 11.91 9.07 7.25
C GLU A 24 11.27 8.09 8.25
N GLU A 25 9.93 8.13 8.36
CA GLU A 25 9.17 7.20 9.20
C GLU A 25 9.35 5.74 8.74
N ASP A 26 9.17 5.45 7.45
CA ASP A 26 9.35 4.10 6.88
C ASP A 26 10.76 3.54 7.12
N MET A 27 11.78 4.37 6.95
CA MET A 27 13.19 3.98 7.15
C MET A 27 13.52 3.69 8.61
N SER A 28 12.74 4.23 9.56
CA SER A 28 12.91 3.97 10.98
C SER A 28 12.26 2.66 11.45
N LEU A 29 11.44 2.03 10.62
CA LEU A 29 10.73 0.79 10.98
C LEU A 29 11.68 -0.40 11.07
N GLN A 30 11.49 -1.22 12.10
CA GLN A 30 12.22 -2.48 12.30
C GLN A 30 12.03 -3.46 11.14
N TYR A 31 10.83 -3.51 10.55
CA TYR A 31 10.49 -4.37 9.42
C TYR A 31 9.97 -3.53 8.24
N ARG A 32 10.83 -3.29 7.26
CA ARG A 32 10.50 -2.46 6.09
C ARG A 32 10.02 -3.28 4.89
N LYS A 33 10.45 -4.55 4.77
CA LYS A 33 9.99 -5.42 3.70
C LYS A 33 8.82 -6.27 4.18
N SER A 34 7.71 -6.26 3.46
CA SER A 34 6.49 -6.97 3.87
C SER A 34 6.70 -8.47 4.08
N HIS A 35 7.60 -9.13 3.32
CA HIS A 35 7.90 -10.55 3.50
C HIS A 35 8.81 -10.86 4.71
N GLU A 36 9.41 -9.83 5.33
CA GLU A 36 10.17 -9.95 6.58
C GLU A 36 9.28 -9.60 7.80
N ASN A 37 8.09 -9.03 7.59
CA ASN A 37 7.16 -8.65 8.66
C ASN A 37 6.50 -9.91 9.26
N PRO A 38 6.65 -10.17 10.58
CA PRO A 38 6.13 -11.37 11.23
C PRO A 38 4.60 -11.48 11.17
N GLU A 39 3.87 -10.36 11.18
CA GLU A 39 2.41 -10.35 11.06
C GLU A 39 1.97 -10.79 9.67
N ILE A 40 2.63 -10.30 8.62
CA ILE A 40 2.37 -10.72 7.23
C ILE A 40 2.70 -12.21 7.06
N VAL A 41 3.83 -12.67 7.61
CA VAL A 41 4.18 -14.10 7.56
C VAL A 41 3.10 -14.95 8.26
N SER A 42 2.59 -14.48 9.41
CA SER A 42 1.56 -15.21 10.15
C SER A 42 0.23 -15.30 9.40
N ILE A 43 -0.27 -14.21 8.82
CA ILE A 43 -1.56 -14.24 8.10
C ILE A 43 -1.49 -15.12 6.85
N TYR A 44 -0.36 -15.17 6.16
CA TYR A 44 -0.17 -16.10 5.04
C TYR A 44 -0.11 -17.54 5.52
N ARG A 45 0.74 -17.84 6.51
CA ARG A 45 0.88 -19.20 7.05
C ARG A 45 -0.43 -19.75 7.61
N ASP A 46 -1.15 -18.94 8.38
CA ASP A 46 -2.26 -19.39 9.21
C ASP A 46 -3.62 -19.24 8.51
N PHE A 47 -3.72 -18.42 7.45
CA PHE A 47 -5.00 -18.13 6.80
C PHE A 47 -4.97 -18.08 5.27
N LEU A 48 -4.14 -17.23 4.64
CA LEU A 48 -4.18 -16.98 3.19
C LEU A 48 -3.47 -18.06 2.35
N GLY A 49 -2.61 -18.86 2.96
CA GLY A 49 -1.75 -19.83 2.29
C GLY A 49 -0.56 -19.15 1.62
N GLU A 50 -0.48 -19.27 0.30
CA GLU A 50 0.60 -18.68 -0.51
C GLU A 50 0.14 -17.43 -1.26
N PRO A 51 1.06 -16.51 -1.63
CA PRO A 51 0.76 -15.45 -2.59
C PRO A 51 0.19 -16.05 -3.88
N LEU A 52 -0.80 -15.37 -4.47
CA LEU A 52 -1.50 -15.82 -5.70
C LEU A 52 -2.30 -17.13 -5.55
N SER A 53 -2.45 -17.67 -4.33
CA SER A 53 -3.36 -18.79 -4.06
C SER A 53 -4.81 -18.42 -4.37
N HIS A 54 -5.69 -19.44 -4.45
CA HIS A 54 -7.12 -19.21 -4.67
C HIS A 54 -7.73 -18.23 -3.65
N LYS A 55 -7.42 -18.40 -2.35
CA LYS A 55 -7.94 -17.53 -1.28
C LYS A 55 -7.35 -16.12 -1.36
N SER A 56 -6.06 -15.99 -1.66
CA SER A 56 -5.42 -14.68 -1.88
C SER A 56 -6.06 -13.96 -3.08
N HIS A 57 -6.35 -14.68 -4.16
CA HIS A 57 -6.99 -14.12 -5.34
C HIS A 57 -8.45 -13.70 -5.06
N GLU A 58 -9.20 -14.49 -4.31
CA GLU A 58 -10.57 -14.17 -3.94
C GLU A 58 -10.67 -12.89 -3.09
N LEU A 59 -9.75 -12.71 -2.13
CA LEU A 59 -9.84 -11.62 -1.15
C LEU A 59 -9.05 -10.37 -1.52
N LEU A 60 -7.91 -10.52 -2.21
CA LEU A 60 -6.93 -9.44 -2.40
C LEU A 60 -6.76 -9.01 -3.85
N HIS A 61 -7.34 -9.75 -4.81
CA HIS A 61 -7.27 -9.40 -6.22
C HIS A 61 -8.60 -8.82 -6.70
N THR A 62 -8.57 -8.16 -7.85
CA THR A 62 -9.75 -7.56 -8.47
C THR A 62 -9.65 -7.63 -9.99
N HIS A 63 -10.77 -7.38 -10.66
CA HIS A 63 -10.87 -7.33 -12.10
C HIS A 63 -11.43 -5.98 -12.53
N TYR A 64 -11.03 -5.56 -13.73
CA TYR A 64 -11.56 -4.36 -14.35
C TYR A 64 -12.49 -4.75 -15.50
N THR A 65 -13.59 -4.03 -15.63
CA THR A 65 -14.48 -4.13 -16.77
C THR A 65 -14.11 -3.04 -17.76
N GLU A 66 -14.02 -3.40 -19.04
CA GLU A 66 -13.79 -2.43 -20.11
C GLU A 66 -14.88 -1.35 -20.12
N ARG A 67 -14.47 -0.11 -20.40
CA ARG A 67 -15.38 1.03 -20.53
C ARG A 67 -15.14 1.69 -21.88
N GLU A 68 -16.23 2.00 -22.57
CA GLU A 68 -16.15 2.84 -23.76
C GLU A 68 -15.57 4.22 -23.39
N ARG A 69 -14.62 4.67 -24.20
CA ARG A 69 -14.10 6.04 -24.10
C ARG A 69 -15.02 6.96 -24.89
N TYR A 70 -15.43 8.06 -24.25
CA TYR A 70 -16.18 9.15 -24.88
C TYR A 70 -15.39 9.84 -26.00
#